data_AF-A0A1Q3DW23-F1
#
_entry.id   AF-A0A1Q3DW23-F1
#
_cell.length_a   1.000
_cell.length_b   1.000
_cell.length_c   1.000
_cell.angle_alpha   90.00
_cell.angle_beta   90.00
_cell.angle_gamma   90.00
#
_symmetry.space_group_name_H-M   'P 1'
#
loop_
_entity.id
_entity.type
_entity.pdbx_description
1 polymer ?
#
loop_
_entity_poly.entity_id
_entity_poly.type
_entity_poly.pdbx_seq_one_letter_code
_entity_poly.pdbx_strand_id
1 'polypeptide(L)'
;MYLTRIDKPIGTLLLFYPCTYSLHTPVTTPLVYTVLFGTGALVMRGAGCTINDMWDQRLDRAVERTRERPLARDDITQRQALIFLAGQLGIGLGVLLQLNWYSILLGASSLSVVTIYPLMKRITHWPQAVLGLAFNWGAMLGWSAVAGAVDWHFTIASMLIRIKKTM
;
A
#
# COMPACT_ATOMS: atom_id res chain seq x y z
N MET A 1 -0.94 14.40 -10.00
CA MET A 1 -1.43 14.51 -8.61
C MET A 1 -2.75 13.79 -8.36
N TYR A 2 -3.77 13.96 -9.22
CA TYR A 2 -5.07 13.27 -9.09
C TYR A 2 -5.01 11.74 -9.20
N LEU A 3 -4.14 11.18 -10.06
CA LEU A 3 -3.99 9.72 -10.22
C LEU A 3 -3.50 9.03 -8.95
N THR A 4 -2.53 9.66 -8.28
CA THR A 4 -1.91 9.18 -7.05
C THR A 4 -2.73 9.47 -5.80
N ARG A 5 -3.79 10.28 -5.93
CA ARG A 5 -4.60 10.79 -4.82
C ARG A 5 -3.75 11.43 -3.72
N ILE A 6 -2.72 12.18 -4.11
CA ILE A 6 -1.84 12.91 -3.16
C ILE A 6 -2.66 13.95 -2.39
N ASP A 7 -3.73 14.44 -3.00
CA ASP A 7 -4.80 15.26 -2.42
C ASP A 7 -5.53 14.60 -1.23
N LYS A 8 -5.45 13.27 -1.05
CA LYS A 8 -6.08 12.52 0.06
C LYS A 8 -5.03 11.77 0.88
N PRO A 9 -4.30 12.47 1.78
CA PRO A 9 -3.17 11.90 2.51
C PRO A 9 -3.56 10.77 3.46
N ILE A 10 -4.85 10.64 3.81
CA ILE A 10 -5.40 9.57 4.65
C ILE A 10 -4.94 8.18 4.19
N GLY A 11 -4.90 7.92 2.89
CA GLY A 11 -4.44 6.62 2.37
C GLY A 11 -2.95 6.37 2.62
N THR A 12 -2.11 7.41 2.47
CA THR A 12 -0.68 7.35 2.75
C THR A 12 -0.43 7.21 4.26
N LEU A 13 -1.18 7.95 5.08
CA LEU A 13 -1.10 7.87 6.54
C LEU A 13 -1.54 6.48 7.05
N LEU A 14 -2.55 5.86 6.43
CA LEU A 14 -2.98 4.49 6.76
C LEU A 14 -1.89 3.44 6.48
N LEU A 15 -1.06 3.63 5.45
CA LEU A 15 0.12 2.80 5.16
C LEU A 15 1.29 3.15 6.09
N PHE A 16 1.50 4.43 6.38
CA PHE A 16 2.65 4.92 7.15
C PHE A 16 2.55 4.59 8.64
N TYR A 17 1.38 4.81 9.25
CA TYR A 17 1.16 4.61 10.69
C TYR A 17 1.47 3.19 11.19
N PRO A 18 1.06 2.09 10.52
CA PRO A 18 1.41 0.75 10.97
C PRO A 18 2.91 0.47 10.85
N CYS A 19 3.57 0.99 9.81
CA CYS A 19 5.02 0.89 9.66
C CYS A 19 5.73 1.56 10.83
N THR A 20 5.39 2.83 11.15
CA THR A 20 6.06 3.58 12.21
C THR A 20 5.70 3.13 13.61
N TYR A 21 4.47 2.67 13.85
CA TYR A 21 4.09 2.09 15.14
C TYR A 21 5.00 0.90 15.49
N SER A 22 5.36 0.09 14.50
CA SER A 22 6.21 -1.09 14.67
C SER A 22 7.71 -0.75 14.79
N LEU A 23 8.12 0.48 14.48
CA LEU A 23 9.48 0.98 14.65
C LEU A 23 9.80 1.45 16.08
N HIS A 24 8.82 1.56 16.98
CA HIS A 24 9.02 2.10 18.33
C HIS A 24 9.73 1.14 19.31
N THR A 25 10.09 -0.05 18.85
CA THR A 25 10.71 -1.10 19.67
C THR A 25 11.89 -1.68 18.88
N PRO A 26 13.14 -1.17 19.01
CA PRO A 26 13.71 -0.31 20.07
C PRO A 26 13.65 1.21 19.78
N VAL A 27 13.89 2.03 20.81
CA VAL A 27 13.79 3.51 20.79
C VAL A 27 14.88 4.19 19.94
N THR A 28 15.92 3.47 19.52
CA THR A 28 17.06 3.96 18.73
C THR A 28 16.87 3.76 17.22
N THR A 29 15.63 3.72 16.73
CA THR A 29 15.38 3.51 15.30
C THR A 29 15.87 4.71 14.49
N PRO A 30 16.82 4.53 13.56
CA PRO A 30 17.33 5.61 12.73
C PRO A 30 16.21 6.37 12.01
N LEU A 31 16.28 7.70 12.00
CA LEU A 31 15.38 8.58 11.22
C LEU A 31 15.27 8.16 9.75
N VAL A 32 16.32 7.51 9.23
CA VAL A 32 16.37 6.91 7.90
C VAL A 32 15.21 5.96 7.65
N TYR A 33 14.84 5.08 8.61
CA TYR A 33 13.70 4.17 8.42
C TYR A 33 12.39 4.93 8.33
N THR A 34 12.16 5.95 9.18
CA THR A 34 10.96 6.77 9.11
C THR A 34 10.82 7.47 7.76
N VAL A 35 11.92 7.97 7.20
CA VAL A 35 11.93 8.57 5.85
C VAL A 35 11.65 7.50 4.78
N LEU A 36 12.33 6.35 4.84
CA LEU A 36 12.11 5.24 3.90
C LEU A 36 10.66 4.75 3.91
N PHE A 37 10.08 4.52 5.08
CA PHE A 37 8.69 4.11 5.22
C PHE A 37 7.71 5.21 4.80
N GLY A 38 8.03 6.49 5.03
CA GLY A 38 7.23 7.63 4.57
C GLY A 38 7.20 7.71 3.04
N THR A 39 8.37 7.66 2.41
CA THR A 39 8.51 7.65 0.94
C THR A 39 7.87 6.41 0.34
N GLY A 40 8.13 5.23 0.91
CA GLY A 40 7.52 3.97 0.49
C GLY A 40 6.00 3.99 0.58
N ALA A 41 5.43 4.47 1.69
CA ALA A 41 3.99 4.58 1.87
C ALA A 41 3.35 5.53 0.85
N LEU A 42 3.98 6.69 0.57
CA LEU A 42 3.49 7.66 -0.41
C LEU A 42 3.48 7.07 -1.82
N VAL A 43 4.59 6.46 -2.22
CA VAL A 43 4.77 5.90 -3.56
C VAL A 43 3.88 4.68 -3.76
N MET A 44 3.83 3.76 -2.78
CA MET A 44 2.99 2.56 -2.88
C MET A 44 1.51 2.84 -2.80
N ARG A 45 1.08 3.88 -2.07
CA ARG A 45 -0.31 4.35 -2.16
C ARG A 45 -0.63 4.82 -3.57
N GLY A 46 0.28 5.60 -4.18
CA GLY A 46 0.16 6.05 -5.57
C GLY A 46 0.07 4.88 -6.55
N ALA A 47 0.92 3.87 -6.40
CA ALA A 47 0.91 2.66 -7.22
C ALA A 47 -0.40 1.88 -7.08
N GLY A 48 -0.87 1.65 -5.85
CA GLY A 48 -2.14 0.99 -5.60
C GLY A 48 -3.35 1.73 -6.18
N CYS A 49 -3.36 3.07 -6.12
CA CYS A 49 -4.40 3.87 -6.78
C CYS A 49 -4.34 3.72 -8.30
N THR A 50 -3.15 3.73 -8.90
CA THR A 50 -2.95 3.58 -10.34
C THR A 50 -3.42 2.21 -10.83
N ILE A 51 -3.05 1.12 -10.13
CA ILE A 51 -3.51 -0.24 -10.45
C ILE A 51 -5.04 -0.33 -10.37
N ASN A 52 -5.63 0.24 -9.33
CA ASN A 52 -7.09 0.25 -9.17
C ASN A 52 -7.77 0.99 -10.31
N ASP A 53 -7.31 2.19 -10.67
CA ASP A 53 -7.89 2.97 -11.76
C ASP A 53 -7.70 2.27 -13.12
N MET A 54 -6.60 1.54 -13.33
CA MET A 54 -6.36 0.74 -14.54
C MET A 54 -7.32 -0.44 -14.68
N TRP A 55 -7.59 -1.18 -13.60
CA TRP A 55 -8.51 -2.32 -13.63
C TRP A 55 -9.99 -1.94 -13.56
N ASP A 56 -10.31 -0.85 -12.87
CA ASP A 56 -11.68 -0.39 -12.67
C ASP A 56 -12.13 0.60 -13.75
N GLN A 57 -11.31 0.91 -14.77
CA GLN A 57 -11.61 1.92 -15.82
C GLN A 57 -13.04 1.87 -16.37
N ARG A 58 -13.52 0.67 -16.74
CA ARG A 58 -14.89 0.48 -17.29
C ARG A 58 -15.98 0.68 -16.24
N LEU A 59 -15.74 0.23 -15.01
CA LEU A 59 -16.68 0.37 -13.89
C LEU A 59 -16.75 1.83 -13.43
N ASP A 60 -15.59 2.48 -13.33
CA ASP A 60 -15.46 3.86 -12.91
C ASP A 60 -16.17 4.82 -13.88
N ARG A 61 -16.20 4.51 -15.19
CA ARG A 61 -16.95 5.27 -16.21
C ARG A 61 -18.47 5.20 -16.01
N ALA A 62 -18.98 4.10 -15.47
CA ALA A 62 -20.42 3.89 -15.28
C ALA A 62 -20.96 4.51 -13.97
N VAL A 63 -20.10 5.01 -13.09
CA VAL A 63 -20.47 5.50 -11.76
C VAL A 63 -20.21 7.01 -11.67
N GLU A 64 -21.25 7.79 -11.37
CA GLU A 64 -21.22 9.27 -11.31
C GLU A 64 -20.02 9.82 -10.53
N ARG A 65 -19.75 9.25 -9.35
CA ARG A 65 -18.66 9.69 -8.45
C ARG A 65 -17.25 9.49 -9.03
N THR A 66 -17.06 8.49 -9.89
CA THR A 66 -15.74 8.03 -10.35
C THR A 66 -15.52 8.25 -11.83
N ARG A 67 -16.55 8.70 -12.53
CA ARG A 67 -16.53 9.00 -13.97
C ARG A 67 -15.55 10.11 -14.33
N GLU A 68 -15.20 10.97 -13.37
CA GLU A 68 -14.22 12.04 -13.58
C GLU A 68 -12.75 11.61 -13.41
N ARG A 69 -12.48 10.33 -13.10
CA ARG A 69 -11.09 9.86 -12.97
C ARG A 69 -10.36 9.95 -14.31
N PRO A 70 -9.05 10.29 -14.33
CA PRO A 70 -8.31 10.51 -15.58
C PRO A 70 -8.32 9.32 -16.55
N LEU A 71 -8.24 8.08 -16.03
CA LEU A 71 -8.35 6.88 -16.88
C LEU A 71 -9.79 6.62 -17.34
N ALA A 72 -10.80 6.94 -16.53
CA ALA A 72 -12.20 6.75 -16.89
C ALA A 72 -12.65 7.73 -17.99
N ARG A 73 -12.08 8.95 -17.99
CA ARG A 73 -12.27 10.02 -18.99
C ARG A 73 -11.46 9.84 -20.29
N ASP A 74 -10.58 8.85 -20.35
CA ASP A 74 -9.59 8.69 -21.43
C ASP A 74 -8.60 9.87 -21.57
N ASP A 75 -8.44 10.71 -20.54
CA ASP A 75 -7.44 11.78 -20.51
C ASP A 75 -6.01 11.22 -20.50
N ILE A 76 -5.84 10.00 -19.97
CA ILE A 76 -4.58 9.28 -19.89
C ILE A 76 -4.77 7.88 -20.48
N THR A 77 -3.85 7.48 -21.37
CA THR A 77 -3.85 6.14 -21.96
C THR A 77 -3.39 5.07 -20.96
N GLN A 78 -3.87 3.83 -21.13
CA GLN A 78 -3.39 2.67 -20.35
C GLN A 78 -1.87 2.51 -20.39
N ARG A 79 -1.22 2.83 -21.52
CA ARG A 79 0.25 2.80 -21.64
C ARG A 79 0.93 3.86 -20.78
N GLN A 80 0.41 5.08 -20.74
CA GLN A 80 0.95 6.14 -19.87
C GLN A 80 0.77 5.79 -18.39
N ALA A 81 -0.39 5.24 -18.02
CA ALA A 81 -0.64 4.75 -16.66
C ALA A 81 0.33 3.62 -16.28
N LEU A 82 0.63 2.70 -17.19
CA LEU A 82 1.60 1.63 -16.98
C LEU A 82 3.04 2.15 -16.80
N ILE A 83 3.47 3.11 -17.62
CA ILE A 83 4.80 3.74 -17.47
C ILE A 83 4.91 4.45 -16.11
N PHE A 84 3.85 5.16 -15.72
CA PHE A 84 3.80 5.83 -14.42
C PHE A 84 3.82 4.84 -13.26
N LEU A 85 3.06 3.74 -13.35
CA LEU A 85 3.09 2.64 -12.40
C LEU A 85 4.49 2.01 -12.30
N ALA A 86 5.16 1.78 -13.43
CA ALA A 86 6.52 1.25 -13.45
C ALA A 86 7.51 2.17 -12.73
N GLY A 87 7.39 3.50 -12.92
CA GLY A 87 8.18 4.47 -12.17
C GLY A 87 7.93 4.42 -10.66
N GLN A 88 6.66 4.30 -10.25
CA GLN A 88 6.30 4.17 -8.83
C GLN A 88 6.84 2.87 -8.22
N LEU A 89 6.67 1.74 -8.91
CA LEU A 89 7.20 0.46 -8.47
C LEU A 89 8.73 0.46 -8.44
N GLY A 90 9.40 1.17 -9.37
CA GLY A 90 10.85 1.36 -9.36
C GLY A 90 11.34 2.11 -8.13
N ILE A 91 10.68 3.22 -7.76
CA ILE A 91 11.01 3.96 -6.53
C ILE A 91 10.70 3.10 -5.29
N GLY A 92 9.55 2.40 -5.28
CA GLY A 92 9.18 1.49 -4.21
C GLY A 92 10.19 0.35 -4.02
N LEU A 93 10.70 -0.21 -5.13
CA LEU A 93 11.77 -1.20 -5.12
C LEU A 93 13.08 -0.62 -4.58
N GLY A 94 13.45 0.61 -4.97
CA GLY A 94 14.62 1.30 -4.43
C GLY A 94 14.55 1.54 -2.92
N VAL A 95 13.35 1.79 -2.38
CA VAL A 95 13.13 1.84 -0.92
C VAL A 95 13.25 0.45 -0.30
N LEU A 96 12.64 -0.57 -0.93
CA LEU A 96 12.62 -1.93 -0.42
C LEU A 96 14.03 -2.54 -0.33
N LEU A 97 14.86 -2.32 -1.34
CA LEU A 97 16.25 -2.81 -1.39
C LEU A 97 17.18 -2.18 -0.34
N GLN A 98 16.75 -1.10 0.31
CA GLN A 98 17.49 -0.50 1.45
C GLN A 98 17.15 -1.16 2.79
N LEU A 99 16.21 -2.12 2.82
CA LEU A 99 15.87 -2.90 4.00
C LEU A 99 16.65 -4.22 4.04
N ASN A 100 16.52 -4.95 5.15
CA ASN A 100 17.14 -6.26 5.30
C ASN A 100 16.48 -7.32 4.39
N TRP A 101 17.19 -8.43 4.17
CA TRP A 101 16.75 -9.51 3.26
C TRP A 101 15.38 -10.08 3.61
N TYR A 102 15.07 -10.21 4.90
CA TYR A 102 13.77 -10.68 5.37
C TYR A 102 12.66 -9.70 4.97
N SER A 103 12.84 -8.40 5.22
CA SER A 103 11.90 -7.36 4.83
C SER A 103 11.74 -7.23 3.33
N ILE A 104 12.79 -7.47 2.54
CA ILE A 104 12.71 -7.50 1.08
C ILE A 104 11.75 -8.60 0.62
N LEU A 105 11.96 -9.84 1.09
CA LEU A 105 11.09 -10.97 0.76
C LEU A 105 9.64 -10.75 1.23
N LEU A 106 9.49 -10.22 2.44
CA LEU A 106 8.18 -9.90 3.01
C LEU A 106 7.47 -8.80 2.22
N GLY A 107 8.18 -7.75 1.79
CA GLY A 107 7.65 -6.70 0.95
C GLY A 107 7.28 -7.18 -0.44
N ALA A 108 8.12 -8.01 -1.07
CA ALA A 108 7.81 -8.65 -2.33
C ALA A 108 6.53 -9.51 -2.24
N SER A 109 6.37 -10.26 -1.15
CA SER A 109 5.15 -11.06 -0.93
C SER A 109 3.88 -10.22 -0.82
N SER A 110 3.97 -8.97 -0.33
CA SER A 110 2.84 -8.04 -0.23
C SER A 110 2.22 -7.69 -1.58
N LEU A 111 3.02 -7.73 -2.67
CA LEU A 111 2.54 -7.45 -4.02
C LEU A 111 1.46 -8.44 -4.44
N SER A 112 1.53 -9.70 -3.98
CA SER A 112 0.51 -10.72 -4.23
C SER A 112 -0.84 -10.27 -3.67
N VAL A 113 -0.88 -9.75 -2.44
CA VAL A 113 -2.11 -9.26 -1.80
C VAL A 113 -2.66 -8.03 -2.53
N VAL A 114 -1.77 -7.11 -2.93
CA VAL A 114 -2.14 -5.90 -3.68
C VAL A 114 -2.73 -6.25 -5.05
N THR A 115 -2.17 -7.24 -5.74
CA THR A 115 -2.69 -7.72 -7.04
C THR A 115 -4.00 -8.50 -6.89
N ILE A 116 -4.20 -9.22 -5.79
CA ILE A 116 -5.44 -9.94 -5.50
C ILE A 116 -6.58 -8.98 -5.15
N TYR A 117 -6.29 -7.86 -4.49
CA TYR A 117 -7.32 -6.92 -4.00
C TYR A 117 -8.39 -6.53 -5.03
N PRO A 118 -8.05 -6.09 -6.26
CA PRO A 118 -9.10 -5.69 -7.18
C PRO A 118 -9.81 -6.88 -7.86
N LEU A 119 -9.30 -8.12 -7.76
CA LEU A 119 -10.07 -9.33 -8.07
C LEU A 119 -11.12 -9.60 -6.98
N MET A 120 -10.77 -9.35 -5.72
CA MET A 120 -11.67 -9.58 -4.59
C MET A 120 -12.92 -8.72 -4.65
N LYS A 121 -12.85 -7.53 -5.25
CA LYS A 121 -14.05 -6.70 -5.54
C LYS A 121 -15.09 -7.42 -6.41
N ARG A 122 -14.69 -8.42 -7.19
CA ARG A 122 -15.55 -9.16 -8.14
C ARG A 122 -16.01 -10.52 -7.60
N ILE A 123 -15.36 -11.02 -6.55
CA ILE A 123 -15.58 -12.38 -6.02
C ILE A 123 -16.24 -12.34 -4.63
N THR A 124 -15.96 -11.31 -3.83
CA THR A 124 -16.50 -11.18 -2.47
C THR A 124 -17.23 -9.85 -2.28
N HIS A 125 -18.21 -9.84 -1.38
CA HIS A 125 -18.87 -8.63 -0.91
C HIS A 125 -18.04 -7.84 0.11
N TRP A 126 -16.90 -8.40 0.57
CA TRP A 126 -16.07 -7.85 1.65
C TRP A 126 -14.62 -7.53 1.20
N PRO A 127 -14.38 -6.83 0.06
CA PRO A 127 -13.02 -6.50 -0.39
C PRO A 127 -12.22 -5.62 0.61
N GLN A 128 -12.91 -5.00 1.56
CA GLN A 128 -12.35 -4.18 2.63
C GLN A 128 -11.49 -5.00 3.58
N ALA A 129 -11.80 -6.28 3.79
CA ALA A 129 -10.97 -7.17 4.61
C ALA A 129 -9.58 -7.35 3.98
N VAL A 130 -9.53 -7.57 2.66
CA VAL A 130 -8.29 -7.72 1.88
C VAL A 130 -7.52 -6.39 1.82
N LEU A 131 -8.24 -5.28 1.70
CA LEU A 131 -7.65 -3.95 1.76
C LEU A 131 -7.03 -3.67 3.15
N GLY A 132 -7.73 -4.03 4.23
CA GLY A 132 -7.24 -3.92 5.59
C GLY A 132 -5.99 -4.76 5.83
N LEU A 133 -5.94 -5.98 5.27
CA LEU A 133 -4.75 -6.82 5.28
C LEU A 133 -3.57 -6.14 4.55
N ALA A 134 -3.81 -5.59 3.35
CA ALA A 134 -2.77 -4.89 2.60
C ALA A 134 -2.22 -3.66 3.36
N PHE A 135 -3.09 -2.89 4.03
CA PHE A 135 -2.66 -1.76 4.85
C PHE A 135 -1.89 -2.18 6.11
N ASN A 136 -2.31 -3.26 6.77
CA ASN A 136 -1.64 -3.77 7.96
C ASN A 136 -0.35 -4.54 7.64
N TRP A 137 -0.10 -4.92 6.39
CA TRP A 137 1.18 -5.51 5.96
C TRP A 137 2.37 -4.63 6.32
N GLY A 138 2.16 -3.30 6.33
CA GLY A 138 3.16 -2.33 6.77
C GLY A 138 3.63 -2.52 8.21
N ALA A 139 2.78 -3.03 9.12
CA ALA A 139 3.19 -3.32 10.50
C ALA A 139 4.23 -4.45 10.56
N MET A 140 3.99 -5.53 9.79
CA MET A 140 4.93 -6.63 9.68
C MET A 140 6.27 -6.17 9.07
N LEU A 141 6.18 -5.32 8.04
CA LEU A 141 7.35 -4.81 7.36
C LEU A 141 8.16 -3.86 8.24
N GLY A 142 7.49 -2.99 9.01
CA GLY A 142 8.10 -2.10 9.99
C GLY A 142 8.85 -2.85 11.10
N TRP A 143 8.22 -3.88 11.69
CA TRP A 143 8.86 -4.72 12.70
C TRP A 143 10.06 -5.48 12.12
N SER A 144 9.86 -6.16 10.99
CA SER A 144 10.91 -6.96 10.36
C SER A 144 12.11 -6.12 9.92
N ALA A 145 11.92 -4.84 9.58
CA ALA A 145 13.00 -3.94 9.16
C ALA A 145 14.03 -3.74 10.28
N VAL A 146 13.59 -3.75 11.54
CA VAL A 146 14.45 -3.53 12.71
C VAL A 146 14.87 -4.86 13.35
N ALA A 147 13.93 -5.80 13.50
CA ALA A 147 14.16 -7.08 14.17
C ALA A 147 14.79 -8.16 13.26
N GLY A 148 14.76 -7.99 11.93
CA GLY A 148 15.24 -8.98 10.97
C GLY A 148 14.37 -10.23 10.82
N ALA A 149 13.25 -10.30 11.54
CA ALA A 149 12.26 -11.37 11.49
C ALA A 149 10.88 -10.82 11.85
N VAL A 150 9.81 -11.50 11.45
CA VAL A 150 8.45 -11.20 11.92
C VAL A 150 8.18 -11.91 13.23
N ASP A 151 7.76 -11.16 14.25
CA ASP A 151 7.06 -11.74 15.39
C ASP A 151 5.58 -11.89 15.04
N TRP A 152 5.14 -13.14 14.89
CA TRP A 152 3.77 -13.46 14.53
C TRP A 152 2.76 -13.11 15.64
N HIS A 153 3.16 -13.14 16.91
CA HIS A 153 2.30 -12.75 18.03
C HIS A 153 2.03 -11.25 17.99
N PHE A 154 3.07 -10.43 17.83
CA PHE A 154 2.95 -8.99 17.70
C PHE A 154 2.19 -8.59 16.43
N THR A 155 2.44 -9.29 15.32
CA THR A 155 1.76 -9.08 14.04
C THR A 155 0.26 -9.35 14.12
N ILE A 156 -0.12 -10.52 14.65
CA ILE A 156 -1.54 -10.91 14.75
C ILE A 156 -2.25 -9.98 15.74
N ALA A 157 -1.61 -9.63 16.87
CA ALA A 157 -2.17 -8.69 17.83
C ALA A 157 -2.41 -7.30 17.21
N SER A 158 -1.43 -6.75 16.49
CA SER A 158 -1.56 -5.44 15.84
C SER A 158 -2.61 -5.43 14.72
N MET A 159 -2.77 -6.54 13.97
CA MET A 159 -3.84 -6.71 12.99
C MET A 159 -5.23 -6.79 13.63
N LEU A 160 -5.40 -7.55 14.72
CA LEU A 160 -6.69 -7.76 15.39
C LEU A 160 -7.19 -6.50 16.13
N ILE A 161 -6.30 -5.75 16.78
CA ILE A 161 -6.66 -4.53 17.52
C ILE A 161 -7.27 -3.46 16.59
N ARG A 162 -6.83 -3.40 15.33
CA ARG A 162 -7.30 -2.40 14.37
C ARG A 162 -8.60 -2.78 13.65
N ILE A 163 -8.89 -4.06 13.44
CA ILE A 163 -10.16 -4.50 12.85
C ILE A 163 -11.34 -4.04 13.73
N LYS A 164 -11.21 -4.12 15.07
CA LYS A 164 -12.26 -3.66 16.01
C LYS A 164 -12.52 -2.15 16.00
N LYS A 165 -11.62 -1.31 15.49
CA LYS A 165 -11.81 0.16 15.43
C LYS A 165 -12.32 0.66 14.08
N THR A 166 -12.48 -0.23 13.11
CA THR A 166 -12.86 0.14 11.73
C THR A 166 -14.25 -0.40 11.33
N MET A 167 -14.92 -1.12 12.24
CA MET A 167 -16.35 -1.43 12.21
C MET A 167 -17.08 -0.52 13.19
#